data_AF-A0A803PVY9-F1
#
_entry.id   AF-A0A803PVY9-F1
#
_cell.length_a   1.000
_cell.length_b   1.000
_cell.length_c   1.000
_cell.angle_alpha   90.00
_cell.angle_beta   90.00
_cell.angle_gamma   90.00
#
_symmetry.space_group_name_H-M   'P 1'
#
loop_
_entity.id
_entity.type
_entity.pdbx_description
1 polymer ?
#
loop_
_entity_poly.entity_id
_entity_poly.type
_entity_poly.pdbx_seq_one_letter_code
_entity_poly.pdbx_strand_id
1 'polypeptide(L)'
;MTPNFNIAAILASSCYTLFNLFAGFLIPKRHIPKWWIWLYYLIPTSWSLNGLLTSQYGDISKEIEIYGEVKTVATFIEDYFGFHYDQLPLVAAVLIAFPLVYSSLFTYCIGRLNYQRR
;
A
#
# COMPACT_ATOMS: atom_id res chain seq x y z
N MET A 1 2.35 -21.06 -11.23
CA MET A 1 1.93 -21.91 -10.10
C MET A 1 3.19 -22.46 -9.44
N THR A 2 3.31 -22.35 -8.12
CA THR A 2 4.43 -22.94 -7.37
C THR A 2 4.30 -24.47 -7.36
N PRO A 3 5.39 -25.22 -7.52
CA PRO A 3 5.33 -26.68 -7.65
C PRO A 3 4.97 -27.42 -6.35
N ASN A 4 5.08 -26.77 -5.18
CA ASN A 4 4.77 -27.36 -3.88
C ASN A 4 4.21 -26.30 -2.91
N PHE A 5 3.27 -26.70 -2.05
CA PHE A 5 2.67 -25.87 -1.02
C PHE A 5 3.70 -25.27 -0.05
N ASN A 6 4.68 -26.06 0.41
CA ASN A 6 5.69 -25.57 1.37
C ASN A 6 6.53 -24.42 0.78
N ILE A 7 6.93 -24.56 -0.49
CA ILE A 7 7.66 -23.51 -1.21
C ILE A 7 6.77 -22.28 -1.39
N ALA A 8 5.49 -22.48 -1.70
CA ALA A 8 4.51 -21.40 -1.81
C ALA A 8 4.37 -20.62 -0.50
N ALA A 9 4.26 -21.34 0.62
CA ALA A 9 4.10 -20.76 1.95
C ALA A 9 5.33 -19.94 2.36
N ILE A 10 6.55 -20.47 2.15
CA ILE A 10 7.80 -19.78 2.48
C ILE A 10 7.97 -18.50 1.63
N LEU A 11 7.67 -18.58 0.33
CA LEU A 11 7.74 -17.42 -0.55
C LEU A 11 6.69 -16.37 -0.17
N ALA A 12 5.46 -16.81 0.10
CA ALA A 12 4.37 -15.93 0.51
C ALA A 12 4.69 -15.20 1.83
N SER A 13 5.16 -15.92 2.85
CA SER A 13 5.51 -15.30 4.14
C SER A 13 6.62 -14.25 3.99
N SER A 14 7.65 -14.56 3.21
CA SER A 14 8.74 -13.63 2.91
C SER A 14 8.23 -12.36 2.21
N CYS A 15 7.35 -12.53 1.21
CA CYS A 15 6.70 -11.41 0.51
C CYS A 15 5.82 -10.58 1.45
N TYR A 16 5.02 -11.22 2.31
CA TYR A 16 4.14 -10.52 3.26
C TYR A 16 4.93 -9.68 4.26
N THR A 17 6.07 -10.18 4.76
CA THR A 17 6.94 -9.40 5.64
C THR A 17 7.46 -8.14 4.93
N LEU A 18 7.92 -8.27 3.69
CA LEU A 18 8.37 -7.12 2.89
C LEU A 18 7.21 -6.14 2.63
N PHE A 19 6.02 -6.63 2.30
CA PHE A 19 4.86 -5.77 2.05
C PHE A 19 4.45 -5.01 3.31
N ASN A 20 4.49 -5.64 4.49
CA ASN A 20 4.19 -4.95 5.74
C ASN A 20 5.23 -3.87 6.08
N LEU A 21 6.51 -4.14 5.83
CA LEU A 21 7.59 -3.18 6.09
C LEU A 21 7.45 -1.92 5.24
N PHE A 22 7.11 -2.07 3.95
CA PHE A 22 7.00 -0.98 2.98
C PHE A 22 5.56 -0.47 2.77
N ALA A 23 4.60 -0.90 3.61
CA ALA A 23 3.20 -0.48 3.52
C ALA A 23 2.97 1.00 3.89
N GLY A 24 3.97 1.72 4.39
CA GLY A 24 3.84 3.13 4.76
C GLY A 24 3.43 3.38 6.21
N PHE A 25 3.02 2.35 6.94
CA PHE A 25 2.66 2.47 8.37
C PHE A 25 3.90 2.44 9.27
N LEU A 26 4.74 1.40 9.15
CA LEU A 26 5.97 1.26 9.94
C LEU A 26 7.05 2.25 9.49
N ILE A 27 7.25 2.35 8.18
CA ILE A 27 8.19 3.30 7.57
C ILE A 27 7.37 4.23 6.67
N PRO A 28 7.18 5.51 7.06
CA PRO A 28 6.45 6.46 6.24
C PRO A 28 7.12 6.64 4.88
N LYS A 29 6.30 6.92 3.85
CA LYS A 29 6.75 7.09 2.46
C LYS A 29 7.98 7.99 2.32
N ARG A 30 8.04 9.10 3.06
CA ARG A 30 9.15 10.08 3.04
C ARG A 30 10.49 9.50 3.52
N HIS A 31 10.46 8.46 4.35
CA HIS A 31 11.65 7.82 4.93
C HIS A 31 12.12 6.59 4.14
N ILE A 32 11.39 6.15 3.11
CA ILE A 32 11.78 5.02 2.26
C ILE A 32 12.89 5.47 1.30
N PRO A 33 14.01 4.74 1.19
CA PRO A 33 15.07 5.06 0.24
C PRO A 33 14.54 5.18 -1.20
N LYS A 34 15.02 6.16 -1.97
CA LYS A 34 14.53 6.45 -3.33
C LYS A 34 14.52 5.23 -4.27
N TRP A 35 15.51 4.34 -4.13
CA TRP A 35 15.57 3.11 -4.93
C TRP A 35 14.48 2.08 -4.59
N TRP A 36 13.93 2.10 -3.36
CA TRP A 36 12.94 1.13 -2.87
C TRP A 36 11.51 1.67 -2.91
N ILE A 37 11.32 2.94 -3.27
CA ILE A 37 10.00 3.61 -3.22
C ILE A 37 8.97 3.00 -4.18
N TRP A 38 9.39 2.31 -5.24
CA TRP A 38 8.48 1.64 -6.17
C TRP A 38 7.71 0.50 -5.48
N LEU A 39 8.30 -0.17 -4.48
CA LEU A 39 7.61 -1.21 -3.70
C LEU A 39 6.42 -0.61 -2.95
N TYR A 40 6.60 0.57 -2.35
CA TYR A 40 5.53 1.30 -1.67
C TYR A 40 4.33 1.52 -2.61
N TYR A 41 4.56 1.86 -3.87
CA TYR A 41 3.49 2.10 -4.84
C TYR A 41 2.83 0.81 -5.37
N LEU A 42 3.53 -0.33 -5.35
CA LEU A 42 2.96 -1.63 -5.73
C LEU A 42 2.12 -2.27 -4.63
N ILE A 43 2.27 -1.83 -3.38
CA ILE A 43 1.58 -2.40 -2.23
C ILE A 43 0.21 -1.73 -2.07
N PRO A 44 -0.92 -2.45 -2.23
CA PRO A 44 -2.25 -1.86 -2.17
C PRO A 44 -2.57 -1.29 -0.78
N THR A 45 -2.01 -1.88 0.29
CA THR A 45 -2.23 -1.40 1.66
C THR A 45 -1.63 -0.01 1.91
N SER A 46 -0.62 0.43 1.15
CA SER A 46 -0.08 1.79 1.26
C SER A 46 -1.06 2.84 0.73
N TRP A 47 -1.75 2.51 -0.36
CA TRP A 47 -2.84 3.31 -0.90
C TRP A 47 -4.07 3.28 0.01
N SER A 48 -4.40 2.14 0.60
CA SER A 48 -5.49 2.04 1.59
C SER A 48 -5.21 2.90 2.82
N LEU A 49 -3.98 2.87 3.34
CA LEU A 49 -3.59 3.70 4.48
C LEU A 49 -3.73 5.20 4.16
N ASN A 50 -3.27 5.61 2.97
CA ASN A 50 -3.45 6.98 2.49
C ASN A 50 -4.94 7.34 2.39
N GLY A 51 -5.74 6.51 1.75
CA GLY A 51 -7.18 6.74 1.58
C GLY A 51 -7.90 6.89 2.93
N LEU A 52 -7.66 5.96 3.87
CA LEU A 52 -8.32 5.97 5.18
C LEU A 52 -7.89 7.15 6.05
N LEU A 53 -6.59 7.46 6.15
CA LEU A 53 -6.15 8.58 6.99
C LEU A 53 -6.61 9.91 6.40
N THR A 54 -6.48 10.09 5.09
CA THR A 54 -6.78 11.34 4.43
C THR A 54 -8.30 11.59 4.35
N SER A 55 -9.12 10.57 4.14
CA SER A 55 -10.58 10.73 4.10
C SER A 55 -11.17 11.06 5.46
N GLN A 56 -10.56 10.56 6.54
CA GLN A 56 -11.07 10.75 7.90
C GLN A 56 -10.51 11.99 8.60
N TYR A 57 -9.29 12.38 8.28
CA TYR A 57 -8.55 13.37 9.06
C TYR A 57 -7.87 14.45 8.20
N GLY A 58 -7.90 14.34 6.88
CA GLY A 58 -7.19 15.25 5.97
C GLY A 58 -7.79 16.66 5.90
N ASP A 59 -9.00 16.87 6.42
CA ASP A 59 -9.70 18.15 6.51
C ASP A 59 -9.94 18.60 7.97
N ILE A 60 -9.40 17.86 8.94
CA ILE A 60 -9.62 18.14 10.37
C ILE A 60 -8.57 19.11 10.90
N SER A 61 -9.03 20.31 11.26
CA SER A 61 -8.22 21.37 11.90
C SER A 61 -8.05 21.22 13.41
N LYS A 62 -8.37 20.04 13.97
CA LYS A 62 -8.20 19.78 15.41
C LYS A 62 -6.72 19.77 15.76
N GLU A 63 -6.36 20.54 16.76
CA GLU A 63 -4.98 20.63 17.26
C GLU A 63 -4.63 19.40 18.11
N ILE A 64 -3.40 18.92 17.92
CA ILE A 64 -2.77 17.84 18.66
C ILE A 64 -1.35 18.26 19.02
N GLU A 65 -0.89 17.84 20.20
CA GLU A 65 0.48 18.06 20.64
C GLU A 65 1.33 16.84 20.25
N ILE A 66 2.32 17.03 19.38
CA ILE A 66 3.23 15.98 18.94
C ILE A 66 4.66 16.53 19.02
N TYR A 67 5.55 15.79 19.69
CA TYR A 67 6.95 16.19 19.90
C TYR A 67 7.11 17.58 20.56
N GLY A 68 6.14 17.99 21.38
CA GLY A 68 6.13 19.30 22.04
C GLY A 68 5.71 20.47 21.13
N GLU A 69 5.30 20.21 19.89
CA GLU A 69 4.71 21.21 18.99
C GLU A 69 3.20 20.96 18.82
N VAL A 70 2.41 22.03 18.86
CA VAL A 70 0.98 21.98 18.56
C VAL A 70 0.79 22.10 17.05
N LYS A 71 0.22 21.07 16.42
CA LYS A 71 -0.10 21.04 14.99
C LYS A 71 -1.51 20.50 14.78
N THR A 72 -2.11 20.79 13.64
CA THR A 72 -3.39 20.14 13.29
C THR A 72 -3.15 18.70 12.86
N VAL A 73 -4.16 17.84 13.04
CA VAL A 73 -4.10 16.44 12.57
C VAL A 73 -3.83 16.39 11.06
N ALA A 74 -4.47 17.27 10.28
CA ALA A 74 -4.27 17.36 8.84
C ALA A 74 -2.81 17.67 8.47
N THR A 75 -2.20 18.67 9.10
CA THR A 75 -0.79 19.02 8.85
C THR A 75 0.16 17.88 9.25
N PHE A 76 -0.13 17.16 10.35
CA PHE A 76 0.67 16.00 10.73
C PHE A 76 0.64 14.89 9.68
N ILE A 77 -0.55 14.57 9.14
CA ILE A 77 -0.70 13.53 8.11
C ILE A 77 0.07 13.92 6.84
N GLU A 78 0.01 15.18 6.44
CA GLU A 78 0.75 15.69 5.29
C GLU A 78 2.27 15.66 5.53
N ASP A 79 2.74 16.15 6.68
CA ASP A 79 4.17 16.27 6.98
C ASP A 79 4.85 14.93 7.26
N TYR A 80 4.20 14.04 8.01
CA TYR A 80 4.79 12.78 8.42
C TYR A 80 4.61 11.69 7.35
N PHE A 81 3.38 11.52 6.84
CA PHE A 81 3.08 10.47 5.86
C PHE A 81 3.22 10.96 4.40
N GLY A 82 3.08 12.27 4.13
CA GLY A 82 3.08 12.79 2.76
C GLY A 82 1.75 12.55 2.04
N PHE A 83 0.65 12.44 2.78
CA PHE A 83 -0.68 12.20 2.24
C PHE A 83 -1.40 13.53 2.04
N HIS A 84 -1.93 13.74 0.84
CA HIS A 84 -2.58 15.00 0.45
C HIS A 84 -4.04 14.73 0.12
N TYR A 85 -4.94 15.57 0.65
CA TYR A 85 -6.38 15.45 0.45
C TYR A 85 -6.79 15.48 -1.03
N ASP A 86 -6.13 16.33 -1.82
CA ASP A 86 -6.40 16.45 -3.26
C ASP A 86 -6.14 15.16 -4.06
N GLN A 87 -5.36 14.23 -3.50
CA GLN A 87 -5.03 12.96 -4.15
C GLN A 87 -6.05 11.84 -3.86
N LEU A 88 -7.09 12.09 -3.04
CA LEU A 88 -8.11 11.10 -2.72
C LEU A 88 -8.76 10.43 -3.96
N PRO A 89 -9.14 11.18 -5.03
CA PRO A 89 -9.69 10.56 -6.23
C PRO A 89 -8.71 9.61 -6.92
N LEU A 90 -7.42 9.96 -6.94
CA LEU A 90 -6.36 9.11 -7.49
C LEU A 90 -6.21 7.84 -6.65
N VAL A 91 -6.21 7.97 -5.32
CA VAL A 91 -6.13 6.83 -4.39
C VAL A 91 -7.29 5.87 -4.62
N ALA A 92 -8.51 6.39 -4.75
CA ALA A 92 -9.70 5.57 -5.04
C ALA A 92 -9.58 4.83 -6.38
N ALA A 93 -9.15 5.53 -7.45
CA ALA A 93 -8.96 4.92 -8.76
C ALA A 93 -7.91 3.79 -8.74
N VAL A 94 -6.79 4.00 -8.05
CA VAL A 94 -5.72 3.01 -7.90
C VAL A 94 -6.21 1.78 -7.12
N LEU A 95 -6.95 1.99 -6.02
CA LEU A 95 -7.51 0.90 -5.22
C LEU A 95 -8.53 0.05 -5.99
N ILE A 96 -9.27 0.64 -6.94
CA ILE A 96 -10.15 -0.10 -7.86
C ILE A 96 -9.35 -0.85 -8.93
N ALA A 97 -8.27 -0.25 -9.43
CA ALA A 97 -7.43 -0.87 -10.46
C ALA A 97 -6.70 -2.12 -9.95
N PHE A 98 -6.22 -2.12 -8.71
CA PHE A 98 -5.50 -3.26 -8.11
C PHE A 98 -6.23 -4.61 -8.21
N PRO A 99 -7.48 -4.78 -7.74
CA PRO A 99 -8.20 -6.05 -7.84
C PRO A 99 -8.47 -6.44 -9.29
N LEU A 100 -8.71 -5.49 -10.19
CA LEU A 100 -8.91 -5.76 -11.62
C LEU A 100 -7.63 -6.31 -12.27
N VAL A 101 -6.48 -5.69 -11.98
CA VAL A 101 -5.17 -6.15 -12.45
C VAL A 101 -4.85 -7.53 -11.87
N TYR A 102 -5.06 -7.73 -10.56
CA TYR A 102 -4.80 -9.01 -9.91
C TYR A 102 -5.70 -10.13 -10.46
N SER A 103 -6.99 -9.84 -10.65
CA SER A 103 -7.94 -10.78 -11.25
C SER A 103 -7.57 -11.14 -12.69
N SER A 104 -7.18 -10.15 -13.49
CA SER A 104 -6.74 -10.37 -14.87
C SER A 104 -5.46 -11.20 -14.94
N LEU A 105 -4.47 -10.89 -14.09
CA LEU A 105 -3.22 -11.64 -13.99
C LEU A 105 -3.47 -13.08 -13.52
N PHE A 106 -4.31 -13.27 -12.49
CA PHE A 106 -4.68 -14.58 -11.98
C PHE A 106 -5.34 -15.43 -13.07
N THR A 107 -6.32 -14.85 -13.79
CA THR A 107 -7.01 -15.51 -14.91
C THR A 107 -6.05 -15.87 -16.04
N TYR A 108 -5.15 -14.96 -16.42
CA TYR A 108 -4.11 -15.21 -17.41
C TYR A 108 -3.16 -16.33 -16.99
N CYS A 109 -2.68 -16.30 -15.74
CA CYS A 109 -1.79 -17.31 -15.17
C CYS A 109 -2.45 -18.70 -15.18
N ILE A 110 -3.73 -18.81 -14.82
CA ILE A 110 -4.46 -20.07 -14.94
C ILE A 110 -4.57 -20.46 -16.42
N GLY A 111 -5.00 -19.56 -17.31
CA GLY A 111 -5.19 -19.90 -18.72
C GLY A 111 -3.91 -20.37 -19.44
N ARG A 112 -2.75 -19.79 -19.11
CA ARG A 112 -1.47 -20.09 -19.78
C ARG A 112 -0.59 -21.11 -19.07
N LEU A 113 -0.56 -21.09 -17.73
CA LEU A 113 0.33 -21.95 -16.92
C LEU A 113 -0.36 -23.22 -16.43
N ASN A 114 -1.69 -23.34 -16.57
CA ASN A 114 -2.42 -24.58 -16.31
C ASN A 114 -2.23 -25.57 -17.47
N TYR A 115 -0.98 -25.93 -17.74
CA TYR A 115 -0.58 -27.00 -18.63
C TYR A 115 -0.74 -28.35 -17.90
N GLN A 116 -1.94 -28.62 -17.38
CA GLN A 116 -2.36 -29.96 -16.95
C GLN A 116 -3.13 -30.71 -18.06
N ARG A 117 -2.90 -30.33 -19.33
CA ARG A 117 -3.10 -31.25 -20.47
C ARG A 117 -1.75 -31.88 -20.84
N ARG A 118 -1.30 -32.81 -20.00
CA ARG A 118 -0.74 -34.08 -20.46
C ARG A 118 -1.64 -35.17 -19.91
#